data_AF-A0AA97EAQ8-F1
#
_entry.id   AF-A0AA97EAQ8-F1
#
_cell.length_a   1.000
_cell.length_b   1.000
_cell.length_c   1.000
_cell.angle_alpha   90.00
_cell.angle_beta   90.00
_cell.angle_gamma   90.00
#
_symmetry.space_group_name_H-M   'P 1'
#
loop_
_entity.id
_entity.type
_entity.pdbx_description
1 polymer ?
#
loop_
_entity_poly.entity_id
_entity_poly.type
_entity_poly.pdbx_seq_one_letter_code
_entity_poly.pdbx_strand_id
1 'polypeptide(L)'
;MPMDRSRYPENWEEIALQVKVAAGWRCSGCGRPCRVTGQGWEDFSDLALGYWAEDLDHPQRFTLTVAHLDQNPSNNDPSNLRALCAPCHLRHDAPYRKANSIAKRERAGQLPLLGGAIDG
;
A
#
# COMPACT_ATOMS: atom_id res chain seq x y z
N MET A 1 -6.22 -0.90 5.46
CA MET A 1 -5.30 -0.35 6.48
C MET A 1 -5.44 1.17 6.44
N PRO A 2 -6.01 1.83 7.45
CA PRO A 2 -6.00 3.28 7.50
C PRO A 2 -4.55 3.76 7.69
N MET A 3 -4.10 4.64 6.79
CA MET A 3 -2.79 5.27 6.82
C MET A 3 -2.79 6.39 7.85
N ASP A 4 -1.79 6.41 8.75
CA ASP A 4 -1.58 7.54 9.65
C ASP A 4 -0.96 8.71 8.85
N ARG A 5 -1.80 9.68 8.48
CA ARG A 5 -1.41 10.81 7.64
C ARG A 5 -0.35 11.70 8.28
N SER A 6 -0.22 11.71 9.61
CA SER A 6 0.78 12.52 10.31
C SER A 6 2.22 12.09 10.03
N ARG A 7 2.43 10.88 9.52
CA ARG A 7 3.75 10.34 9.17
C ARG A 7 4.23 10.74 7.78
N TYR A 8 3.36 11.34 6.98
CA TYR A 8 3.61 11.70 5.59
C TYR A 8 3.70 13.23 5.46
N PRO A 9 4.41 13.75 4.45
CA PRO A 9 4.41 15.19 4.18
C PRO A 9 3.02 15.67 3.76
N GLU A 10 2.75 16.97 3.94
CA GLU A 10 1.45 17.57 3.59
C GLU A 10 1.07 17.37 2.12
N ASN A 11 2.06 17.42 1.22
CA ASN A 11 1.89 17.23 -0.22
C ASN A 11 1.95 15.76 -0.68
N TRP A 12 1.80 14.79 0.24
CA TRP A 12 1.85 13.37 -0.10
C TRP A 12 0.89 12.96 -1.23
N GLU A 13 -0.30 13.55 -1.29
CA GLU A 13 -1.27 13.22 -2.35
C GLU A 13 -0.75 13.60 -3.74
N GLU A 14 -0.03 14.72 -3.84
CA GLU A 14 0.60 15.16 -5.08
C GLU A 14 1.77 14.23 -5.47
N ILE A 15 2.65 13.91 -4.52
CA ILE A 15 3.76 12.96 -4.73
C ILE A 15 3.21 11.60 -5.19
N ALA A 16 2.19 11.09 -4.50
CA ALA A 16 1.60 9.81 -4.83
C ALA A 16 0.92 9.83 -6.21
N LEU A 17 0.30 10.95 -6.60
CA LEU A 17 -0.27 11.12 -7.92
C LEU A 17 0.82 11.12 -9.00
N GLN A 18 1.91 11.88 -8.81
CA GLN A 18 3.03 11.94 -9.75
C GLN A 18 3.63 10.55 -10.00
N VAL A 19 3.85 9.75 -8.94
CA VAL A 19 4.37 8.37 -9.07
C VAL A 19 3.39 7.47 -9.84
N LYS A 20 2.08 7.58 -9.60
CA LYS A 20 1.07 6.78 -10.32
C LYS A 20 0.96 7.17 -11.79
N VAL A 21 1.02 8.47 -12.09
CA VAL A 21 1.01 9.00 -13.46
C VAL A 21 2.27 8.57 -14.21
N ALA A 22 3.45 8.68 -13.61
CA ALA A 22 4.71 8.22 -14.19
C ALA A 22 4.71 6.71 -14.47
N ALA A 23 4.03 5.91 -13.64
CA ALA A 23 3.83 4.49 -13.87
C ALA A 23 2.73 4.16 -14.89
N GLY A 24 2.08 5.16 -15.51
CA GLY A 24 0.99 4.97 -16.45
C GLY A 24 -0.21 4.24 -15.85
N TRP A 25 -0.45 4.43 -14.55
CA TRP A 25 -1.47 3.71 -13.78
C TRP A 25 -1.33 2.17 -13.84
N ARG A 26 -0.10 1.67 -14.03
CA ARG A 26 0.22 0.23 -14.03
C ARG A 26 1.04 -0.11 -12.80
N CYS A 27 0.77 -1.28 -12.22
CA CYS A 27 1.57 -1.80 -11.12
C CYS A 27 3.00 -2.09 -11.59
N SER A 28 4.00 -1.43 -11.01
CA SER A 28 5.41 -1.66 -11.33
C SER A 28 5.91 -3.04 -10.89
N GLY A 29 5.12 -3.81 -10.12
CA GLY A 29 5.46 -5.15 -9.66
C GLY A 29 4.96 -6.28 -10.56
N CYS A 30 3.75 -6.17 -11.12
CA CYS A 30 3.14 -7.22 -11.96
C CYS A 30 2.62 -6.73 -13.31
N GLY A 31 2.76 -5.44 -13.64
CA GLY A 31 2.36 -4.85 -14.92
C GLY A 31 0.85 -4.64 -15.11
N ARG A 32 0.00 -5.15 -14.21
CA ARG A 32 -1.46 -5.02 -14.34
C ARG A 32 -1.90 -3.55 -14.39
N PRO A 33 -2.86 -3.19 -15.25
CA PRO A 33 -3.50 -1.89 -15.17
C PRO A 33 -4.24 -1.77 -13.84
N CYS A 34 -4.29 -0.58 -13.29
CA CYS A 34 -5.03 -0.25 -12.08
C CYS A 34 -5.91 0.96 -12.36
N ARG A 35 -6.99 1.07 -11.59
CA ARG A 35 -8.02 2.07 -11.86
C ARG A 35 -7.53 3.48 -11.49
N VAL A 36 -7.77 4.43 -12.39
CA VAL A 36 -7.52 5.86 -12.15
C VAL A 36 -8.49 6.39 -11.09
N THR A 37 -8.05 7.31 -10.23
CA THR A 37 -8.95 7.96 -9.26
C THR A 37 -10.11 8.63 -10.01
N GLY A 38 -11.34 8.30 -9.63
CA GLY A 38 -12.56 8.85 -10.25
C GLY A 38 -13.05 8.11 -11.50
N GLN A 39 -12.29 7.15 -12.04
CA GLN A 39 -12.74 6.31 -13.15
C GLN A 39 -13.86 5.36 -12.71
N GLY A 40 -14.92 5.25 -13.52
CA GLY A 40 -16.00 4.28 -13.33
C GLY A 40 -15.49 2.84 -13.32
N TRP A 41 -16.21 1.94 -12.65
CA TRP A 41 -15.82 0.52 -12.65
C TRP A 41 -16.03 -0.12 -14.03
N GLU A 42 -17.16 0.15 -14.67
CA GLU A 42 -17.51 -0.39 -16.00
C GLU A 42 -16.45 0.00 -17.05
N ASP A 43 -16.10 1.29 -17.12
CA ASP A 43 -15.06 1.81 -18.01
C ASP A 43 -13.68 1.14 -17.79
N PHE A 44 -13.37 0.80 -16.54
CA PHE A 44 -12.11 0.14 -16.19
C PHE A 44 -12.15 -1.35 -16.51
N SER A 45 -13.25 -2.04 -16.20
CA SER A 45 -13.38 -3.47 -16.44
C SER A 45 -13.18 -3.79 -17.92
N ASP A 46 -13.70 -2.96 -18.83
CA ASP A 46 -13.53 -3.13 -20.27
C ASP A 46 -12.05 -3.09 -20.69
N LEU A 47 -11.24 -2.23 -20.07
CA LEU A 47 -9.79 -2.15 -20.30
C LEU A 47 -9.03 -3.35 -19.72
N ALA A 48 -9.55 -3.94 -18.64
CA ALA A 48 -8.92 -5.05 -17.93
C ALA A 48 -9.28 -6.44 -18.49
N LEU A 49 -10.28 -6.53 -19.37
CA LEU A 49 -10.72 -7.78 -20.01
C LEU A 49 -9.58 -8.42 -20.82
N GLY A 50 -9.24 -9.68 -20.49
CA GLY A 50 -8.30 -10.52 -21.24
C GLY A 50 -7.19 -11.15 -20.40
N TYR A 51 -6.51 -10.38 -19.54
CA TYR A 51 -5.35 -10.87 -18.78
C TYR A 51 -5.60 -11.02 -17.26
N TRP A 52 -6.67 -10.41 -16.73
CA TRP A 52 -6.96 -10.36 -15.30
C TRP A 52 -8.45 -10.59 -14.98
N ALA A 53 -9.16 -11.32 -15.85
CA ALA A 53 -10.60 -11.50 -15.76
C ALA A 53 -11.03 -12.09 -14.40
N GLU A 54 -10.24 -13.02 -13.84
CA GLU A 54 -10.51 -13.68 -12.56
C GLU A 54 -10.47 -12.70 -11.36
N ASP A 55 -9.77 -11.57 -11.51
CA ASP A 55 -9.67 -10.55 -10.48
C ASP A 55 -10.81 -9.52 -10.55
N LEU A 56 -11.62 -9.49 -11.62
CA LEU A 56 -12.67 -8.47 -11.84
C LEU A 56 -13.76 -8.47 -10.76
N ASP A 57 -14.06 -9.63 -10.15
CA ASP A 57 -14.99 -9.69 -9.01
C ASP A 57 -14.43 -9.05 -7.72
N HIS A 58 -13.16 -8.61 -7.76
CA HIS A 58 -12.45 -8.02 -6.63
C HIS A 58 -11.87 -6.64 -7.00
N PRO A 59 -12.71 -5.61 -7.23
CA PRO A 59 -12.30 -4.29 -7.71
C PRO A 59 -11.20 -3.64 -6.86
N GLN A 60 -11.19 -3.90 -5.55
CA GLN A 60 -10.16 -3.44 -4.63
C GLN A 60 -8.73 -3.90 -5.01
N ARG A 61 -8.58 -5.04 -5.70
CA ARG A 61 -7.27 -5.55 -6.17
C ARG A 61 -6.66 -4.66 -7.25
N PHE A 62 -7.46 -3.84 -7.93
CA PHE A 62 -7.05 -2.88 -8.95
C PHE A 62 -6.82 -1.47 -8.39
N THR A 63 -6.75 -1.31 -7.07
CA THR A 63 -6.34 -0.05 -6.44
C THR A 63 -4.82 0.11 -6.56
N LEU A 64 -4.37 1.18 -7.22
CA LEU A 64 -2.95 1.55 -7.25
C LEU A 64 -2.58 2.38 -6.02
N THR A 65 -1.56 1.92 -5.32
CA THR A 65 -1.00 2.56 -4.14
C THR A 65 0.48 2.88 -4.38
N VAL A 66 1.07 3.73 -3.53
CA VAL A 66 2.51 4.00 -3.56
C VAL A 66 3.12 3.41 -2.30
N ALA A 67 4.16 2.59 -2.49
CA ALA A 67 4.90 1.94 -1.42
C ALA A 67 6.28 2.60 -1.28
N HIS A 68 6.68 2.85 -0.04
CA HIS A 68 8.07 3.15 0.33
C HIS A 68 8.86 1.84 0.36
N LEU A 69 9.93 1.74 -0.43
CA LEU A 69 10.74 0.52 -0.53
C LEU A 69 11.46 0.20 0.78
N ASP A 70 11.87 1.24 1.50
CA ASP A 70 12.50 1.18 2.83
C ASP A 70 11.52 1.16 4.01
N GLN A 71 10.19 1.17 3.76
CA GLN A 71 9.14 1.24 4.78
C GLN A 71 9.16 2.52 5.64
N ASN A 72 9.89 3.57 5.23
CA ASN A 72 9.95 4.85 5.92
C ASN A 72 9.09 5.92 5.21
N PRO A 73 7.93 6.32 5.77
CA PRO A 73 7.04 7.31 5.17
C PRO A 73 7.64 8.71 4.97
N SER A 74 8.75 9.06 5.64
CA SER A 74 9.42 10.35 5.45
C SER A 74 10.40 10.36 4.28
N ASN A 75 10.82 9.19 3.77
CA ASN A 75 11.75 9.09 2.65
C ASN A 75 11.01 9.10 1.30
N ASN A 76 10.73 10.30 0.80
CA ASN A 76 9.93 10.49 -0.42
C ASN A 76 10.80 10.66 -1.69
N ASP A 77 12.06 10.20 -1.64
CA ASP A 77 12.89 10.15 -2.84
C ASP A 77 12.21 9.29 -3.94
N PRO A 78 12.10 9.76 -5.19
CA PRO A 78 11.45 9.02 -6.26
C PRO A 78 11.98 7.59 -6.44
N SER A 79 13.27 7.35 -6.18
CA SER A 79 13.88 6.02 -6.25
C SER A 79 13.44 5.07 -5.13
N ASN A 80 12.94 5.63 -4.02
CA ASN A 80 12.40 4.88 -2.88
C ASN A 80 10.88 4.64 -3.01
N LEU A 81 10.21 5.20 -4.01
CA LEU A 81 8.78 5.08 -4.19
C LEU A 81 8.44 4.13 -5.35
N ARG A 82 7.43 3.28 -5.14
CA ARG A 82 6.96 2.36 -6.18
C ARG A 82 5.44 2.31 -6.26
N ALA A 83 4.90 2.41 -7.47
CA ALA A 83 3.49 2.22 -7.74
C ALA A 83 3.13 0.72 -7.72
N LEU A 84 2.36 0.26 -6.74
CA LEU A 84 1.97 -1.14 -6.57
C LEU A 84 0.45 -1.29 -6.43
N CYS A 85 -0.11 -2.30 -7.10
CA CYS A 85 -1.50 -2.71 -6.84
C CYS A 85 -1.64 -3.24 -5.41
N ALA A 86 -2.85 -3.20 -4.85
CA ALA A 86 -3.09 -3.64 -3.47
C ALA A 86 -2.52 -5.03 -3.14
N PRO A 87 -2.65 -6.09 -3.99
CA PRO A 87 -2.02 -7.38 -3.72
C PRO A 87 -0.49 -7.34 -3.69
N CYS A 88 0.14 -6.61 -4.63
CA CYS A 88 1.59 -6.49 -4.68
C CYS A 88 2.13 -5.68 -3.50
N HIS A 89 1.45 -4.60 -3.10
CA HIS A 89 1.82 -3.81 -1.94
C HIS A 89 1.71 -4.64 -0.66
N LEU A 90 0.61 -5.38 -0.47
CA LEU A 90 0.46 -6.27 0.67
C LEU A 90 1.54 -7.35 0.74
N ARG A 91 2.02 -7.84 -0.41
CA ARG A 91 3.14 -8.78 -0.49
C ARG A 91 4.47 -8.11 -0.09
N HIS A 92 4.72 -6.89 -0.55
CA HIS A 92 5.88 -6.08 -0.14
C HIS A 92 5.91 -5.83 1.37
N ASP A 93 4.75 -5.51 1.97
CA ASP A 93 4.66 -5.22 3.39
C ASP A 93 4.69 -6.47 4.28
N ALA A 94 4.44 -7.65 3.72
CA ALA A 94 4.28 -8.91 4.47
C ALA A 94 5.44 -9.20 5.45
N PRO A 95 6.72 -9.06 5.06
CA PRO A 95 7.85 -9.26 5.97
C PRO A 95 7.86 -8.30 7.16
N TYR A 96 7.31 -7.10 7.01
CA TYR A 96 7.38 -6.04 8.02
C TYR A 96 6.16 -6.02 8.95
N ARG A 97 5.10 -6.78 8.65
CA ARG A 97 3.83 -6.74 9.41
C ARG A 97 4.00 -6.95 10.91
N LYS A 98 4.85 -7.91 11.31
CA LYS A 98 5.09 -8.20 12.75
C LYS A 98 5.76 -7.01 13.45
N ALA A 99 6.85 -6.49 12.88
CA ALA A 99 7.57 -5.35 13.43
C ALA A 99 6.69 -4.09 13.47
N ASN A 100 5.96 -3.81 12.38
CA ASN A 100 5.04 -2.66 12.30
C ASN A 100 3.89 -2.77 13.31
N SER A 101 3.37 -3.98 13.54
CA SER A 101 2.33 -4.24 14.55
C SER A 101 2.85 -3.99 15.96
N ILE A 102 4.05 -4.48 16.28
CA ILE A 102 4.71 -4.21 17.56
C ILE A 102 4.88 -2.70 17.74
N ALA A 103 5.59 -2.04 16.82
CA ALA A 103 5.84 -0.59 16.87
C ALA A 103 4.55 0.23 17.00
N LYS A 104 3.46 -0.19 16.34
CA LYS A 104 2.14 0.44 16.48
C LYS A 104 1.58 0.28 17.89
N ARG A 105 1.69 -0.91 18.48
CA ARG A 105 1.27 -1.19 19.87
C ARG A 105 2.10 -0.40 20.87
N GLU A 106 3.41 -0.27 20.67
CA GLU A 106 4.26 0.54 21.56
C GLU A 106 3.80 2.00 21.56
N ARG A 107 3.61 2.58 20.36
CA ARG A 107 3.10 3.95 20.22
C ARG A 107 1.71 4.14 20.82
N ALA A 108 0.86 3.12 20.77
CA ALA A 108 -0.47 3.14 21.37
C ALA A 108 -0.48 2.84 22.88
N GLY A 109 0.68 2.55 23.49
CA GLY A 109 0.76 2.13 24.90
C GLY A 109 0.14 0.75 25.18
N GLN A 110 0.05 -0.12 24.16
CA GLN A 110 -0.62 -1.43 24.19
C GLN A 110 0.36 -2.62 24.19
N LEU A 111 1.62 -2.39 24.61
CA LEU A 111 2.56 -3.48 24.84
C LEU A 111 2.16 -4.27 26.10
N PRO A 112 2.30 -5.60 26.10
CA PRO A 112 2.14 -6.37 27.32
C PRO A 112 3.25 -5.97 28.30
N LEU A 113 2.90 -5.71 29.57
CA LEU A 113 3.88 -5.63 30.64
C LEU A 113 4.45 -7.04 30.86
N LEU A 114 5.72 -7.26 30.51
CA LEU A 114 6.40 -8.50 30.89
C LEU A 114 6.61 -8.49 32.41
N GLY A 115 5.81 -9.29 33.14
CA GLY A 115 5.93 -9.42 34.59
C GLY A 115 4.82 -10.29 35.18
N GLY A 116 4.82 -11.59 34.86
CA GLY A 116 3.87 -12.55 35.41
C GLY A 116 4.26 -14.00 35.16
N ALA A 117 5.56 -14.30 35.14
CA ALA A 117 6.01 -15.62 35.56
C ALA A 117 6.15 -15.53 37.08
N ILE A 118 5.16 -16.05 37.81
CA ILE A 118 5.42 -16.58 39.14
C ILE A 118 5.44 -18.10 38.98
N ASP A 119 6.61 -18.67 39.23
CA ASP A 119 6.77 -20.09 39.50
C ASP A 119 5.87 -20.48 40.68
N GLY A 120 5.19 -21.61 40.58
CA GLY A 120 4.31 -22.18 41.61
C GLY A 120 3.53 -23.37 41.10
#